data_AF-A0A3N4KRE6-F1
#
_entry.id   AF-A0A3N4KRE6-F1
#
_cell.length_a   1.000
_cell.length_b   1.000
_cell.length_c   1.000
_cell.angle_alpha   90.00
_cell.angle_beta   90.00
_cell.angle_gamma   90.00
#
_symmetry.space_group_name_H-M   'P 1'
#
loop_
_entity.id
_entity.type
_entity.pdbx_description
1 polymer ?
#
loop_
_entity_poly.entity_id
_entity_poly.type
_entity_poly.pdbx_seq_one_letter_code
_entity_poly.pdbx_strand_id
1 'polypeptide(L)'
;MSFFKITLIRSGIGMTERQNGVLKSLGLRKRMKTVYHPVTPQTAGMIMKVKELLTVSEVDTPLTQKEIHEKRRPPKGFIVENPLRPEATAE
;
A
#
# COMPACT_ATOMS: atom_id res chain seq x y z
N MET A 1 -8.75 -13.05 11.18
CA MET A 1 -9.22 -11.67 11.42
C MET A 1 -9.05 -10.94 10.11
N SER A 2 -10.11 -10.39 9.54
CA SER A 2 -10.05 -9.79 8.21
C SER A 2 -9.56 -8.33 8.25
N PHE A 3 -9.09 -7.85 7.10
CA PHE A 3 -8.54 -6.52 6.90
C PHE A 3 -9.21 -5.83 5.71
N PHE A 4 -9.41 -4.52 5.84
CA PHE A 4 -9.75 -3.68 4.72
C PHE A 4 -8.49 -3.33 3.94
N LYS A 5 -8.42 -3.74 2.68
CA LYS A 5 -7.51 -3.20 1.67
C LYS A 5 -8.13 -1.92 1.14
N ILE A 6 -7.57 -0.78 1.53
CA ILE A 6 -8.07 0.54 1.16
C ILE A 6 -7.11 1.20 0.18
N THR A 7 -7.62 1.59 -0.99
CA THR A 7 -6.84 2.31 -2.00
C THR A 7 -7.47 3.67 -2.28
N LEU A 8 -6.66 4.74 -2.24
CA LEU A 8 -7.10 6.09 -2.62
C LEU A 8 -7.08 6.25 -4.14
N ILE A 9 -8.25 6.23 -4.78
CA ILE A 9 -8.37 6.37 -6.24
C ILE A 9 -8.47 7.83 -6.66
N ARG A 10 -9.28 8.62 -5.95
CA ARG A 10 -9.45 10.06 -6.21
C ARG A 10 -8.68 10.90 -5.21
N SER A 11 -8.22 12.07 -5.64
CA SER A 11 -7.47 13.00 -4.77
C SER A 11 -8.41 13.69 -3.77
N GLY A 12 -7.87 14.09 -2.62
CA GLY A 12 -8.57 14.95 -1.64
C GLY A 12 -8.52 16.45 -1.96
N ILE A 13 -7.97 16.85 -3.11
CA ILE A 13 -7.95 18.25 -3.55
C ILE A 13 -9.38 18.76 -3.71
N GLY A 14 -9.67 19.94 -3.15
CA GLY A 14 -11.02 20.54 -3.17
C GLY A 14 -12.00 19.91 -2.17
N MET A 15 -11.57 18.94 -1.36
CA MET A 15 -12.39 18.38 -0.28
C MET A 15 -12.27 19.21 0.99
N THR A 16 -13.25 19.05 1.88
CA THR A 16 -13.25 19.72 3.19
C THR A 16 -12.04 19.30 4.04
N GLU A 17 -11.60 20.18 4.94
CA GLU A 17 -10.50 19.88 5.86
C GLU A 17 -10.79 18.60 6.70
N ARG A 18 -12.05 18.40 7.07
CA ARG A 18 -12.50 17.21 7.81
C ARG A 18 -12.27 15.93 7.03
N GLN A 19 -12.62 15.88 5.74
CA GLN A 19 -12.38 14.71 4.89
C GLN A 19 -10.88 14.49 4.67
N ASN A 20 -10.12 15.56 4.46
CA ASN A 20 -8.66 15.49 4.35
C ASN A 20 -8.00 15.01 5.65
N GLY A 21 -8.55 15.36 6.81
CA GLY A 21 -8.14 14.83 8.11
C GLY A 21 -8.36 13.32 8.22
N VAL A 22 -9.51 12.81 7.77
CA VAL A 22 -9.81 11.37 7.74
C VAL A 22 -8.86 10.61 6.80
N LEU A 23 -8.56 11.16 5.62
CA LEU A 23 -7.58 10.55 4.71
C LEU A 23 -6.18 10.48 5.34
N LYS A 24 -5.77 11.55 6.04
CA LYS A 24 -4.50 11.60 6.78
C LYS A 24 -4.47 10.56 7.92
N SER A 25 -5.55 10.41 8.68
CA SER A 25 -5.64 9.43 9.78
C SER A 25 -5.60 7.98 9.28
N LEU A 26 -6.22 7.70 8.13
CA LEU A 26 -6.11 6.40 7.46
C LEU A 26 -4.71 6.14 6.85
N GLY A 27 -3.84 7.15 6.78
CA GLY A 27 -2.49 7.06 6.22
C GLY A 27 -2.42 7.26 4.69
N LEU A 28 -3.49 7.75 4.08
CA LEU A 28 -3.63 7.95 2.63
C LEU A 28 -3.21 9.37 2.23
N ARG A 29 -1.91 9.56 2.01
CA ARG A 29 -1.32 10.88 1.65
C ARG A 29 -1.18 11.12 0.14
N LYS A 30 -1.06 10.05 -0.66
CA LYS A 30 -0.85 10.12 -2.12
C LYS A 30 -1.87 9.23 -2.81
N ARG A 31 -2.29 9.61 -4.03
CA ARG A 31 -3.17 8.80 -4.89
C ARG A 31 -2.51 7.45 -5.20
N MET A 32 -3.32 6.42 -5.44
CA MET A 32 -2.93 5.03 -5.68
C MET A 32 -2.18 4.35 -4.53
N LYS A 33 -2.06 5.02 -3.38
CA LYS A 33 -1.54 4.39 -2.16
C LYS A 33 -2.57 3.41 -1.63
N THR A 34 -2.10 2.21 -1.29
CA THR A 34 -2.89 1.17 -0.63
C THR A 34 -2.43 1.02 0.80
N VAL A 35 -3.37 0.92 1.74
CA VAL A 35 -3.13 0.70 3.17
C VAL A 35 -4.06 -0.41 3.65
N TYR A 36 -3.59 -1.21 4.61
CA TYR A 36 -4.37 -2.27 5.23
C TYR A 36 -4.69 -1.89 6.67
N HIS A 37 -5.97 -1.97 7.02
CA HIS A 37 -6.45 -1.73 8.39
C HIS A 37 -7.34 -2.89 8.84
N PRO A 38 -7.32 -3.26 10.13
CA PRO A 38 -8.22 -4.30 10.64
C PRO A 38 -9.68 -3.89 10.47
N VAL A 39 -10.55 -4.87 10.23
CA VAL A 39 -12.00 -4.66 10.15
C VAL A 39 -12.52 -4.32 11.55
N THR A 40 -12.72 -3.02 11.79
CA THR A 40 -13.32 -2.49 13.02
C THR A 40 -14.41 -1.47 12.67
N PRO A 41 -15.42 -1.26 13.53
CA PRO A 41 -16.44 -0.24 13.32
C PRO A 41 -15.86 1.17 13.16
N GLN A 42 -14.75 1.47 13.85
CA GLN A 42 -14.06 2.75 13.73
C GLN A 42 -13.46 2.94 12.32
N THR A 43 -12.75 1.93 11.81
CA THR A 43 -12.21 1.96 10.44
C THR A 43 -13.34 2.08 9.41
N ALA A 44 -14.41 1.31 9.58
CA ALA A 44 -15.58 1.36 8.70
C ALA A 44 -16.25 2.76 8.69
N GLY A 45 -16.41 3.38 9.86
CA GLY A 45 -16.95 4.73 9.97
C GLY A 45 -16.05 5.80 9.31
N MET A 46 -14.73 5.64 9.40
CA MET A 46 -13.79 6.51 8.66
C MET A 46 -13.92 6.32 7.15
N ILE A 47 -13.96 5.08 6.67
CA ILE A 47 -14.15 4.76 5.24
C ILE A 47 -15.44 5.39 4.73
N MET A 48 -16.55 5.26 5.44
CA MET A 48 -17.86 5.75 5.00
C MET A 48 -17.90 7.27 4.82
N LYS A 49 -17.09 8.04 5.56
CA LYS A 49 -16.98 9.50 5.41
C LYS A 49 -16.28 9.95 4.13
N VAL A 50 -15.50 9.07 3.51
CA VAL A 50 -14.69 9.35 2.31
C VAL A 50 -14.87 8.27 1.25
N LYS A 51 -16.01 7.57 1.26
CA LYS A 51 -16.30 6.39 0.42
C LYS A 51 -16.21 6.69 -1.07
N GLU A 52 -16.47 7.93 -1.47
CA GLU A 52 -16.39 8.38 -2.85
C GLU A 52 -14.94 8.42 -3.36
N LEU A 53 -13.95 8.61 -2.48
CA LEU A 53 -12.55 8.75 -2.88
C LEU A 53 -11.80 7.42 -2.93
N LEU A 54 -12.36 6.40 -2.28
CA LEU A 54 -11.69 5.15 -1.97
C LEU A 54 -12.24 3.99 -2.78
N THR A 55 -11.44 2.94 -2.90
CA THR A 55 -11.91 1.60 -3.22
C THR A 55 -11.45 0.67 -2.12
N VAL A 56 -12.38 -0.17 -1.66
CA VAL A 56 -12.20 -1.04 -0.51
C VAL A 56 -12.48 -2.47 -0.92
N SER A 57 -11.64 -3.38 -0.46
CA SER A 57 -11.85 -4.82 -0.57
C SER A 57 -11.49 -5.47 0.75
N GLU A 58 -12.20 -6.52 1.13
CA GLU A 58 -11.85 -7.34 2.30
C GLU A 58 -10.78 -8.37 1.92
N VAL A 59 -9.79 -8.56 2.79
CA VAL A 59 -8.72 -9.55 2.63
C VAL A 59 -8.42 -10.23 3.96
N ASP A 60 -8.00 -11.50 3.93
CA ASP A 60 -7.70 -12.25 5.16
C ASP A 60 -6.38 -11.80 5.82
N THR A 61 -5.39 -11.45 5.01
CA THR A 61 -4.04 -11.10 5.48
C THR A 61 -3.60 -9.74 4.94
N PRO A 62 -3.01 -8.86 5.77
CA PRO A 62 -2.43 -7.60 5.32
C PRO A 62 -1.08 -7.87 4.66
N LEU A 63 -0.77 -7.14 3.58
CA LEU A 63 0.54 -7.23 2.94
C LEU A 63 1.49 -6.16 3.47
N THR A 64 2.75 -6.53 3.69
CA THR A 64 3.79 -5.57 4.05
C THR A 64 4.23 -4.74 2.84
N GLN A 65 4.85 -3.57 3.07
CA GLN A 65 5.34 -2.72 1.96
C GLN A 65 6.36 -3.45 1.06
N LYS A 66 7.19 -4.31 1.66
CA LYS A 66 8.18 -5.13 0.91
C LYS A 66 7.48 -6.13 -0.01
N GLU A 67 6.47 -6.85 0.50
CA GLU A 67 5.67 -7.78 -0.31
C GLU A 67 4.90 -7.08 -1.41
N ILE A 68 4.33 -5.90 -1.14
CA ILE A 68 3.64 -5.10 -2.16
C ILE A 68 4.62 -4.68 -3.25
N HIS A 69 5.83 -4.27 -2.88
CA HIS A 69 6.86 -3.89 -3.84
C HIS A 69 7.31 -5.08 -4.69
N GLU A 70 7.58 -6.22 -4.06
CA GLU A 70 8.00 -7.43 -4.76
C GLU A 70 6.93 -7.94 -5.72
N LYS A 71 5.65 -7.93 -5.32
CA LYS A 71 4.52 -8.27 -6.21
C LYS A 71 4.39 -7.38 -7.44
N ARG A 72 4.88 -6.13 -7.36
CA ARG A 72 4.90 -5.19 -8.49
C ARG A 72 6.15 -5.32 -9.34
N ARG A 73 7.18 -6.01 -8.86
CA ARG A 73 8.46 -6.14 -9.54
C ARG A 73 8.30 -7.13 -10.70
N PRO A 74 8.59 -6.74 -11.94
CA PRO A 74 8.63 -7.70 -13.04
C PRO A 74 9.79 -8.70 -12.82
N PRO A 75 9.69 -9.93 -13.34
CA PRO A 75 10.79 -10.87 -13.30
C PRO A 75 12.01 -10.27 -14.02
N LYS A 76 13.20 -10.57 -13.51
CA LYS A 76 14.43 -10.14 -14.18
C LYS A 76 14.51 -10.87 -15.52
N GLY A 77 14.65 -10.11 -16.60
CA GLY A 77 14.79 -10.66 -17.96
C GLY A 77 16.21 -11.16 -18.29
N PHE A 78 17.09 -11.25 -17.31
CA PHE A 78 18.47 -11.70 -17.47
C PHE A 78 18.90 -12.52 -16.26
N ILE A 79 19.85 -13.43 -16.49
CA ILE A 79 20.54 -14.20 -15.46
C ILE A 79 22.03 -13.85 -15.59
N VAL A 80 22.69 -13.57 -14.46
CA VAL A 80 24.14 -13.31 -14.45
C VAL A 80 24.84 -14.64 -14.26
N GLU A 81 25.46 -15.16 -15.32
CA GLU A 81 26.06 -16.51 -15.32
C GLU A 81 27.39 -16.57 -14.57
N ASN A 82 28.20 -15.52 -14.64
CA ASN A 82 29.50 -15.47 -14.00
C ASN A 82 29.71 -14.08 -13.40
N PRO A 83 29.31 -13.84 -12.13
CA PRO A 83 29.77 -12.63 -11.45
C PRO A 83 31.28 -12.80 -11.34
N LEU A 84 32.06 -12.00 -12.07
CA LEU A 84 33.53 -11.99 -11.97
C LEU A 84 33.90 -12.19 -10.51
N ARG A 85 34.43 -13.38 -10.19
CA ARG A 85 34.90 -13.71 -8.85
C ARG A 85 35.91 -12.61 -8.52
N PRO A 86 35.79 -11.87 -7.40
CA PRO A 86 36.92 -11.09 -6.96
C PRO A 86 37.98 -12.11 -6.53
N GLU A 87 38.81 -12.54 -7.48
CA GLU A 87 40.05 -13.25 -7.20
C GLU A 87 41.01 -12.25 -6.55
N ALA A 88 40.83 -11.97 -5.26
CA ALA A 88 41.79 -11.25 -4.42
C ALA A 88 41.39 -11.31 -2.93
N THR A 89 41.47 -12.48 -2.34
CA THR A 89 41.95 -12.63 -0.95
C THR A 89 42.67 -13.97 -0.90
N ALA A 90 43.77 -14.04 -1.65
CA ALA A 90 44.88 -14.91 -1.31
C ALA A 90 45.84 -14.04 -0.48
N GLU A 91 46.24 -14.59 0.67
CA GLU A 91 46.96 -13.98 1.80
C GLU A 91 46.09 -13.24 2.84
#